data_AF-A0A844KBW7-F1
#
_entry.id   AF-A0A844KBW7-F1
#
_cell.length_a   1.000
_cell.length_b   1.000
_cell.length_c   1.000
_cell.angle_alpha   90.00
_cell.angle_beta   90.00
_cell.angle_gamma   90.00
#
_symmetry.space_group_name_H-M   'P 1'
#
loop_
_entity.id
_entity.type
_entity.pdbx_description
1 polymer ?
#
loop_
_entity_poly.entity_id
_entity_poly.type
_entity_poly.pdbx_seq_one_letter_code
_entity_poly.pdbx_strand_id
1 'polypeptide(L)' 'MKAACITQTLCFSNHDGETTEYAKKAIVQEYEKYKAQLEKGGTKYKILSEKTNEDGSIVIEIKKQYNSSPVGEYLN' A
#
# COMPACT_ATOMS: atom_id res chain seq x y z
N MET A 1 -14.92 13.12 -18.37
CA MET A 1 -14.63 11.98 -17.46
C MET A 1 -14.11 12.55 -16.15
N LYS A 2 -14.67 12.16 -15.01
CA LYS A 2 -14.14 12.58 -13.69
C LYS A 2 -13.17 11.50 -13.22
N ALA A 3 -11.87 11.76 -13.36
CA ALA A 3 -10.86 10.95 -12.70
C ALA A 3 -10.85 11.35 -11.22
N ALA A 4 -11.14 10.41 -10.32
CA ALA A 4 -10.98 10.60 -8.89
C ALA A 4 -9.90 9.64 -8.40
N CYS A 5 -9.02 10.14 -7.55
CA CYS A 5 -8.05 9.33 -6.84
C CYS A 5 -8.29 9.48 -5.34
N ILE A 6 -8.01 8.41 -4.59
CA ILE A 6 -8.00 8.43 -3.15
C ILE A 6 -6.56 8.30 -2.67
N THR A 7 -6.15 9.21 -1.79
CA THR A 7 -4.92 9.05 -1.01
C THR A 7 -5.28 8.34 0.29
N GLN A 8 -4.57 7.26 0.58
CA GLN A 8 -4.75 6.49 1.81
C GLN A 8 -3.40 6.28 2.47
N THR A 9 -3.39 6.35 3.80
CA THR A 9 -2.26 5.91 4.61
C THR A 9 -2.59 4.53 5.16
N LEU A 10 -1.72 3.55 4.92
CA LEU A 10 -1.86 2.17 5.38
C LEU A 10 -0.71 1.85 6.32
N CYS A 11 -1.00 1.17 7.42
CA CYS A 11 -0.01 0.65 8.36
C CYS A 11 -0.10 -0.88 8.36
N PHE A 12 1.01 -1.55 8.08
CA PHE A 12 1.18 -2.98 8.22
C PHE A 12 1.99 -3.23 9.49
N SER A 13 1.36 -3.85 10.48
CA SER A 13 1.93 -4.09 11.80
C SER A 13 1.34 -5.35 12.42
N ASN A 14 2.09 -6.02 13.29
CA ASN A 14 1.55 -7.15 14.05
C ASN A 14 0.54 -6.66 15.07
N HIS A 15 -0.53 -7.44 15.26
CA HIS A 15 -1.63 -7.10 16.18
C HIS A 15 -1.17 -7.00 17.64
N ASP A 16 -0.23 -7.84 18.03
CA ASP A 16 0.26 -7.96 19.42
C ASP A 16 1.54 -7.15 19.69
N GLY A 17 1.98 -6.32 18.75
CA GLY A 17 3.25 -5.60 18.87
C GLY A 17 4.49 -6.50 18.88
N GLU A 18 4.35 -7.75 18.43
CA GLU A 18 5.46 -8.69 18.33
C GLU A 18 6.49 -8.21 17.30
N THR A 19 7.75 -8.11 17.71
CA THR A 19 8.88 -7.60 16.91
C THR A 19 9.90 -8.68 16.57
N THR A 20 9.54 -9.95 16.70
CA THR A 20 10.43 -11.06 16.33
C THR A 20 10.75 -11.02 14.83
N GLU A 21 11.89 -11.59 14.43
CA GLU A 21 12.26 -11.66 13.01
C GLU A 21 11.21 -12.41 12.16
N TYR A 22 10.50 -13.37 12.75
CA TYR A 22 9.38 -14.04 12.10
C TYR A 22 8.21 -13.06 11.87
N ALA A 23 7.87 -12.29 12.89
CA ALA A 23 6.80 -11.30 12.83
C ALA A 23 7.10 -10.19 11.81
N LYS A 24 8.36 -9.74 11.71
CA LYS A 24 8.80 -8.78 10.68
C LYS A 24 8.67 -9.37 9.27
N LYS A 25 9.05 -10.64 9.07
CA LYS A 25 8.87 -11.32 7.79
C LYS A 25 7.40 -11.45 7.39
N ALA A 26 6.51 -11.72 8.35
CA ALA A 26 5.08 -11.79 8.10
C ALA A 26 4.51 -10.43 7.64
N ILE A 27 4.93 -9.32 8.27
CA ILE A 27 4.56 -7.96 7.83
C ILE A 27 5.02 -7.70 6.38
N VAL A 28 6.26 -8.05 6.05
CA VAL A 28 6.79 -7.87 4.69
C VAL A 28 5.99 -8.69 3.67
N GLN A 29 5.68 -9.95 3.98
CA GLN A 29 4.88 -10.80 3.10
C GLN A 29 3.46 -10.25 2.88
N GLU A 30 2.83 -9.70 3.92
CA GLU A 30 1.51 -9.08 3.80
C GLU A 30 1.56 -7.81 2.92
N TYR A 31 2.59 -6.99 3.10
CA TYR A 31 2.83 -5.84 2.25
C TYR A 31 3.04 -6.22 0.77
N GLU A 32 3.84 -7.25 0.49
CA GLU A 32 4.04 -7.77 -0.87
C GLU A 32 2.74 -8.32 -1.47
N LYS A 33 1.97 -9.07 -0.68
CA LYS A 33 0.65 -9.60 -1.09
C LYS A 33 -0.33 -8.48 -1.41
N TYR A 34 -0.27 -7.35 -0.69
CA TYR A 34 -1.09 -6.18 -1.00
C TYR A 34 -0.71 -5.56 -2.34
N LYS A 35 0.59 -5.36 -2.61
CA LYS A 35 1.07 -4.86 -3.92
C LYS A 35 0.63 -5.78 -5.07
N ALA A 36 0.84 -7.08 -4.92
CA ALA A 36 0.44 -8.07 -5.92
C ALA A 36 -1.07 -8.06 -6.22
N GLN A 37 -1.91 -7.82 -5.21
CA GLN A 37 -3.36 -7.67 -5.40
C GLN A 37 -3.73 -6.41 -6.19
N LEU A 38 -3.04 -5.28 -5.95
CA LEU A 38 -3.26 -4.06 -6.72
C LEU A 38 -2.88 -4.25 -8.19
N GLU A 39 -1.75 -4.91 -8.45
CA GLU A 39 -1.28 -5.24 -9.79
C GLU A 39 -2.24 -6.19 -10.51
N LYS A 40 -2.66 -7.27 -9.84
CA LYS A 40 -3.64 -8.23 -10.38
C LYS A 40 -5.00 -7.57 -10.65
N GLY A 41 -5.41 -6.62 -9.82
CA GLY A 41 -6.65 -5.86 -9.99
C GLY A 41 -6.58 -4.80 -11.08
N GLY A 42 -5.42 -4.58 -11.72
CA GLY A 42 -5.22 -3.53 -12.72
C GLY A 42 -5.47 -2.11 -12.20
N THR A 43 -5.49 -1.93 -10.87
CA THR A 43 -5.75 -0.64 -10.26
C THR A 43 -4.52 0.23 -10.45
N LYS A 44 -4.64 1.38 -11.12
CA LYS A 44 -3.49 2.29 -11.18
C LYS A 44 -3.26 2.92 -9.81
N TYR A 45 -2.03 2.81 -9.32
CA TYR A 45 -1.62 3.36 -8.04
C TYR A 45 -0.22 3.96 -8.11
N LYS A 46 0.09 4.84 -7.16
CA LYS A 46 1.41 5.38 -6.91
C LYS A 46 1.67 5.38 -5.41
N ILE A 47 2.78 4.77 -4.98
CA ILE A 47 3.26 4.88 -3.61
C ILE A 47 3.96 6.23 -3.50
N LEU A 48 3.45 7.08 -2.61
CA LEU A 48 3.96 8.43 -2.36
C LEU A 48 5.02 8.43 -1.26
N SER A 49 4.84 7.56 -0.26
CA SER A 49 5.79 7.36 0.83
C SER A 49 5.76 5.90 1.27
N GLU A 50 6.93 5.36 1.61
CA GLU A 50 7.10 4.05 2.22
C GLU A 50 8.12 4.20 3.35
N LYS A 51 7.72 3.87 4.57
CA LYS A 51 8.58 3.92 5.75
C LYS A 51 8.49 2.59 6.48
N THR A 52 9.65 2.01 6.75
CA THR A 52 9.77 0.89 7.70
C THR A 52 10.23 1.45 9.03
N ASN A 53 9.52 1.14 10.11
CA ASN A 53 9.86 1.55 11.47
C ASN A 53 10.80 0.53 12.13
N GLU A 54 11.41 0.92 13.26
CA GLU A 54 12.37 0.09 14.00
C GLU A 54 11.74 -1.22 14.54
N ASP A 55 10.44 -1.19 14.84
CA ASP A 55 9.66 -2.35 15.25
C ASP A 55 9.34 -3.32 14.09
N GLY A 56 9.61 -2.91 12.84
CA GLY A 56 9.35 -3.67 11.63
C GLY A 56 8.00 -3.41 10.98
N SER A 57 7.14 -2.56 11.56
CA SER A 57 5.94 -2.07 10.87
C SER A 57 6.29 -1.26 9.63
N ILE A 58 5.43 -1.36 8.62
CA ILE A 58 5.55 -0.64 7.35
C ILE A 58 4.38 0.32 7.23
N VAL A 59 4.66 1.62 7.13
CA VAL A 59 3.65 2.65 6.87
C VAL A 59 3.84 3.14 5.44
N ILE A 60 2.79 3.05 4.63
CA ILE A 60 2.79 3.57 3.26
C ILE A 60 1.73 4.64 3.09
N GLU A 61 2.05 5.63 2.27
CA GLU A 61 1.06 6.53 1.69
C GLU A 61 0.89 6.16 0.23
N ILE A 62 -0.35 5.83 -0.17
CA ILE A 62 -0.65 5.37 -1.51
C ILE A 62 -1.78 6.19 -2.12
N LYS A 63 -1.57 6.65 -3.36
CA LYS A 63 -2.60 7.28 -4.20
C LYS A 63 -3.12 6.24 -5.17
N LYS A 64 -4.39 5.86 -5.05
CA LYS A 64 -5.06 4.87 -5.91
C LYS A 64 -6.17 5.51 -6.72
N GLN A 65 -6.44 4.95 -7.90
CA GLN A 65 -7.66 5.23 -8.65
C GLN A 65 -8.90 4.88 -7.80
N TYR A 66 -9.82 5.82 -7.61
CA TYR A 66 -11.00 5.65 -6.75
C TYR A 66 -12.18 4.99 -7.47
N ASN A 67 -12.23 5.08 -8.80
CA ASN A 67 -13.35 4.63 -9.60
C ASN A 67 -12.88 4.05 -10.94
N SER A 68 -13.65 3.12 -11.51
CA SER A 68 -13.38 2.41 -12.78
C SER A 68 -13.38 3.30 -14.03
N SER A 69 -13.50 4.62 -13.88
CA SER A 69 -13.28 5.59 -14.96
C SER A 69 -11.79 5.79 -15.20
N PRO A 70 -11.31 5.82 -16.46
CA PRO A 70 -9.89 5.88 -16.79
C PRO A 70 -9.22 7.07 -16.11
N VAL A 71 -8.20 6.79 -15.28
CA VAL A 71 -7.28 7.81 -14.80
C VAL A 71 -6.39 8.22 -15.96
N GLY A 72 -6.66 9.41 -16.49
CA GLY A 72 -5.85 10.05 -17.53
C GLY A 72 -4.45 10.41 -17.01
N GLU A 73 -3.95 11.58 -17.39
CA GLU A 73 -2.56 12.01 -17.14
C GLU A 73 -2.22 12.33 -15.67
N TYR A 74 -3.12 12.13 -14.72
CA TYR A 74 -2.95 12.56 -13.32
C TYR A 74 -1.98 11.68 -12.48
N LEU A 75 -1.41 10.65 -13.10
CA LEU A 75 -0.39 9.76 -12.52
C LEU A 75 0.95 9.83 -13.26
N ASN A 76 1.05 10.60 -14.34
CA ASN A 76 2.33 10.90 -15.00
C ASN A 76 3.07 11.99 -14.22
#